data_AF-A0A6N0LUP8-F1
#
_entry.id   AF-A0A6N0LUP8-F1
#
_cell.length_a   1.000
_cell.length_b   1.000
_cell.length_c   1.000
_cell.angle_alpha   90.00
_cell.angle_beta   90.00
_cell.angle_gamma   90.00
#
_symmetry.space_group_name_H-M   'P 1'
#
loop_
_entity.id
_entity.type
_entity.pdbx_description
1 polymer ?
#
loop_
_entity_poly.entity_id
_entity_poly.type
_entity_poly.pdbx_seq_one_letter_code
_entity_poly.pdbx_strand_id
1 'polypeptide(L)'
;MDFSQPIGTNEIPDLITKETRRLRQKYPSIEHLEAGHAASWLQERHDQLMSKAQRSRSEMNLSKLVTLAGTVIGAVCYATSPLASIGAIVSAAGYVWSLGLDINDSHRFAPIPFVRDNLLEFLSAMGDAELREDWLSQRNEIADLMFHLELLERYEFGMLRELHGILSEYLDQVEPGKRFYAYRWLSDRYIDYQGAIPDKDSLNKHLQTVNVDPRINYPVVAAIQDRTTSRTIIPPTARTVSLPAASDQIALPQQPLSNPIAIPQKSTATPKNLTADPQKMLELPIQVRASLLTKGLIQDGFKIDEVLNSQVVAICGTQRGGKGTLAAILATIASAMDSSLIVEYFTAGVDIYPFECNLTSGLQFPGKSADTADLLVAQKLLKFLKDLDNSQPYSHKNLFLVIDEAMRLLSLLEESDRTWAIQYLLSRFAKCGGTLVIVLHGSNLTSVVGKATAGLADTFKMSITFIGCVAVSVPVPGSGLRKMNVASGEYFKASPANFGEPINGGNLGAIPDWLKTEKNPGNGQPDPARTLLKFFPELAQVQDSDALTQNERAELQDAVQNVVNGKFTIFNVDSSEAVRIIKDLEKRGNSQEQIITMLWQAYPQTPEWDKANQEYELLLNNR
;
A
#
# COMPACT_ATOMS: atom_id res chain seq x y z
N MET A 1 39.00 38.66 -37.95
CA MET A 1 39.01 37.21 -38.17
C MET A 1 38.55 36.61 -36.86
N ASP A 2 37.26 36.60 -36.53
CA ASP A 2 36.11 36.06 -37.27
C ASP A 2 36.30 34.58 -37.59
N PHE A 3 35.76 33.74 -36.71
CA PHE A 3 35.51 32.32 -36.94
C PHE A 3 34.00 32.10 -36.81
N SER A 4 33.30 32.52 -37.84
CA SER A 4 31.90 32.20 -38.07
C SER A 4 31.75 30.98 -38.98
N GLN A 5 30.90 30.04 -38.54
CA GLN A 5 30.06 29.09 -39.28
C GLN A 5 30.57 27.65 -39.58
N PRO A 6 29.67 26.63 -39.76
CA PRO A 6 28.18 26.69 -39.78
C PRO A 6 27.42 25.68 -38.90
N ILE A 7 26.13 25.99 -38.77
CA ILE A 7 25.00 25.15 -38.36
C ILE A 7 24.80 23.97 -39.33
N GLY A 8 24.49 22.79 -38.79
CA GLY A 8 23.66 21.77 -39.45
C GLY A 8 24.36 20.58 -40.09
N THR A 9 24.40 19.46 -39.36
CA THR A 9 23.98 18.18 -39.93
C THR A 9 22.77 17.70 -39.16
N ASN A 10 21.61 17.70 -39.83
CA ASN A 10 20.35 17.11 -39.40
C ASN A 10 20.51 15.59 -39.26
N GLU A 11 21.22 15.13 -38.23
CA GLU A 11 21.07 13.75 -37.79
C GLU A 11 19.96 13.75 -36.72
N ILE A 12 18.80 13.24 -37.13
CA ILE A 12 17.68 12.96 -36.24
C ILE A 12 18.23 12.16 -35.06
N PRO A 13 18.07 12.61 -33.80
CA PRO A 13 18.62 11.89 -32.66
C PRO A 13 18.03 10.48 -32.60
N ASP A 14 18.87 9.48 -32.90
CA ASP A 14 18.52 8.08 -32.76
C ASP A 14 18.40 7.78 -31.25
N LEU A 15 17.33 7.08 -30.87
CA LEU A 15 16.90 6.88 -29.47
C LEU A 15 17.92 6.12 -28.59
N ILE A 16 19.08 5.72 -29.12
CA ILE A 16 19.98 4.76 -28.48
C ILE A 16 21.45 5.18 -28.62
N THR A 17 22.00 5.72 -27.54
CA THR A 17 23.44 5.58 -27.25
C THR A 17 23.72 4.17 -26.71
N LYS A 18 24.97 3.69 -26.76
CA LYS A 18 25.34 2.36 -26.21
C LYS A 18 24.97 2.20 -24.72
N GLU A 19 24.79 3.30 -24.02
CA GLU A 19 24.55 3.39 -22.58
C GLU A 19 23.10 3.06 -22.19
N THR A 20 22.11 3.51 -22.97
CA THR A 20 20.67 3.24 -22.70
C THR A 20 20.26 1.77 -22.94
N ARG A 21 21.08 1.00 -23.65
CA ARG A 21 20.84 -0.43 -23.94
C ARG A 21 20.86 -1.31 -22.70
N ARG A 22 21.75 -1.04 -21.72
CA ARG A 22 21.86 -1.84 -20.48
C ARG A 22 20.76 -1.52 -19.48
N LEU A 23 20.16 -0.35 -19.59
CA LEU A 23 19.15 0.13 -18.64
C LEU A 23 17.80 -0.57 -18.81
N ARG A 24 17.41 -1.01 -20.02
CA ARG A 24 16.10 -1.66 -20.26
C ARG A 24 15.80 -2.87 -19.34
N GLN A 25 16.81 -3.62 -18.92
CA GLN A 25 16.63 -4.77 -18.03
C GLN A 25 16.38 -4.38 -16.57
N LYS A 26 16.60 -3.10 -16.21
CA LYS A 26 16.40 -2.56 -14.86
C LYS A 26 14.99 -1.97 -14.63
N TYR A 27 14.12 -1.96 -15.64
CA TYR A 27 12.80 -1.33 -15.61
C TYR A 27 11.66 -2.37 -15.75
N PRO A 28 10.44 -2.04 -15.29
CA PRO A 28 9.25 -2.86 -15.56
C PRO A 28 9.00 -3.00 -17.06
N SER A 29 8.16 -3.97 -17.46
CA SER A 29 7.89 -4.26 -18.87
C SER A 29 7.49 -2.99 -19.64
N ILE A 30 8.37 -2.56 -20.54
CA ILE A 30 8.19 -1.34 -21.33
C ILE A 30 6.95 -1.45 -22.22
N GLU A 31 6.62 -2.68 -22.65
CA GLU A 31 5.45 -2.96 -23.46
C GLU A 31 4.12 -2.58 -22.76
N HIS A 32 4.07 -2.61 -21.43
CA HIS A 32 2.89 -2.17 -20.67
C HIS A 32 2.76 -0.65 -20.63
N LEU A 33 3.89 0.07 -20.49
CA LEU A 33 3.91 1.54 -20.61
C LEU A 33 3.47 1.97 -22.00
N GLU A 34 4.01 1.32 -23.02
CA GLU A 34 3.74 1.65 -24.42
C GLU A 34 2.31 1.28 -24.84
N ALA A 35 1.67 0.33 -24.16
CA ALA A 35 0.27 -0.02 -24.36
C ALA A 35 -0.74 1.01 -23.78
N GLY A 36 -0.30 1.96 -22.95
CA GLY A 36 -1.16 3.00 -22.35
C GLY A 36 -1.58 2.69 -20.93
N HIS A 37 -0.75 1.92 -20.22
CA HIS A 37 -0.91 1.65 -18.80
C HIS A 37 0.16 2.40 -17.99
N ALA A 38 0.29 3.73 -18.21
CA ALA A 38 1.35 4.53 -17.60
C ALA A 38 1.28 4.54 -16.08
N ALA A 39 0.09 4.76 -15.48
CA ALA A 39 -0.11 4.74 -14.04
C ALA A 39 0.41 3.45 -13.37
N SER A 40 -0.02 2.29 -13.87
CA SER A 40 0.41 1.00 -13.29
C SER A 40 1.90 0.72 -13.51
N TRP A 41 2.46 1.17 -14.64
CA TRP A 41 3.89 1.01 -14.89
C TRP A 41 4.74 1.90 -13.99
N LEU A 42 4.32 3.15 -13.75
CA LEU A 42 4.96 4.08 -12.82
C LEU A 42 4.87 3.56 -11.38
N GLN A 43 3.74 2.99 -10.99
CA GLN A 43 3.57 2.37 -9.67
C GLN A 43 4.52 1.17 -9.50
N GLU A 44 4.58 0.29 -10.50
CA GLU A 44 5.50 -0.85 -10.47
C GLU A 44 6.95 -0.40 -10.40
N ARG A 45 7.32 0.69 -11.08
CA ARG A 45 8.67 1.26 -11.00
C ARG A 45 8.97 1.83 -9.62
N HIS A 46 8.02 2.54 -9.02
CA HIS A 46 8.14 3.05 -7.65
C HIS A 46 8.35 1.89 -6.66
N ASP A 47 7.57 0.83 -6.78
CA ASP A 47 7.66 -0.34 -5.91
C ASP A 47 8.98 -1.11 -6.07
N GLN A 48 9.53 -1.18 -7.30
CA GLN A 48 10.85 -1.74 -7.55
C GLN A 48 11.96 -0.95 -6.83
N LEU A 49 11.91 0.38 -6.90
CA LEU A 49 12.87 1.25 -6.21
C LEU A 49 12.71 1.14 -4.69
N MET A 50 11.48 1.10 -4.18
CA MET A 50 11.21 0.87 -2.76
C MET A 50 11.80 -0.47 -2.28
N SER A 51 11.57 -1.54 -3.02
CA SER A 51 12.11 -2.87 -2.70
C SER A 51 13.64 -2.89 -2.73
N LYS A 52 14.26 -2.22 -3.70
CA LYS A 52 15.72 -2.07 -3.79
C LYS A 52 16.28 -1.31 -2.59
N ALA A 53 15.64 -0.21 -2.20
CA ALA A 53 16.02 0.59 -1.04
C ALA A 53 15.94 -0.22 0.27
N GLN A 54 14.83 -0.94 0.47
CA GLN A 54 14.63 -1.81 1.63
C GLN A 54 15.66 -2.93 1.70
N ARG A 55 15.96 -3.56 0.57
CA ARG A 55 16.98 -4.61 0.48
C ARG A 55 18.36 -4.05 0.82
N SER A 56 18.78 -2.97 0.19
CA SER A 56 20.06 -2.29 0.45
C SER A 56 20.20 -1.91 1.93
N ARG A 57 19.16 -1.34 2.53
CA ARG A 57 19.10 -1.04 3.97
C ARG A 57 19.23 -2.29 4.84
N SER A 58 18.52 -3.37 4.51
CA SER A 58 18.58 -4.62 5.28
C SER A 58 19.96 -5.29 5.21
N GLU A 59 20.60 -5.30 4.04
CA GLU A 59 21.95 -5.84 3.83
C GLU A 59 22.98 -5.04 4.65
N MET A 60 22.87 -3.72 4.66
CA MET A 60 23.75 -2.85 5.44
C MET A 60 23.54 -2.99 6.96
N ASN A 61 22.29 -3.04 7.43
CA ASN A 61 21.99 -3.26 8.85
C ASN A 61 22.42 -4.65 9.34
N LEU A 62 22.25 -5.68 8.50
CA LEU A 62 22.71 -7.04 8.81
C LEU A 62 24.24 -7.08 8.93
N SER A 63 24.96 -6.43 8.02
CA SER A 63 26.42 -6.32 8.07
C SER A 63 26.89 -5.70 9.38
N LYS A 64 26.29 -4.58 9.80
CA LYS A 64 26.58 -3.92 11.08
C LYS A 64 26.27 -4.80 12.29
N LEU A 65 25.13 -5.50 12.27
CA LEU A 65 24.72 -6.36 13.38
C LEU A 65 25.65 -7.56 13.55
N VAL A 66 25.98 -8.24 12.45
CA VAL A 66 26.88 -9.42 12.48
C VAL A 66 28.27 -9.03 12.94
N THR A 67 28.81 -7.92 12.43
CA THR A 67 30.15 -7.43 12.81
C THR A 67 30.19 -6.91 14.25
N LEU A 68 29.15 -6.22 14.72
CA LEU A 68 29.03 -5.80 16.12
C LEU A 68 28.92 -7.00 17.07
N ALA A 69 28.04 -7.97 16.76
CA ALA A 69 27.87 -9.18 17.56
C ALA A 69 29.16 -10.02 17.59
N GLY A 70 29.84 -10.18 16.45
CA GLY A 70 31.13 -10.86 16.36
C GLY A 70 32.21 -10.19 17.21
N THR A 71 32.21 -8.86 17.26
CA THR A 71 33.10 -8.08 18.14
C THR A 71 32.82 -8.36 19.61
N VAL A 72 31.55 -8.32 20.04
CA VAL A 72 31.16 -8.56 21.44
C VAL A 72 31.47 -10.00 21.86
N ILE A 73 31.08 -10.98 21.05
CA ILE A 73 31.32 -12.40 21.35
C ILE A 73 32.83 -12.68 21.40
N GLY A 74 33.59 -12.19 20.42
CA GLY A 74 35.03 -12.36 20.40
C GLY A 74 35.73 -11.69 21.59
N ALA A 75 35.25 -10.52 22.01
CA ALA A 75 35.76 -9.79 23.17
C ALA A 75 35.43 -10.49 24.50
N VAL A 76 34.24 -11.07 24.67
CA VAL A 76 33.87 -11.82 25.88
C VAL A 76 34.59 -13.17 25.94
N CYS A 77 34.74 -13.84 24.81
CA CYS A 77 35.37 -15.16 24.71
C CYS A 77 36.90 -15.11 24.62
N TYR A 78 37.54 -13.94 24.75
CA TYR A 78 39.00 -13.77 24.63
C TYR A 78 39.79 -14.67 25.59
N ALA A 79 39.24 -14.93 26.79
CA ALA A 79 39.84 -15.77 27.82
C ALA A 79 39.75 -17.27 27.49
N THR A 80 38.83 -17.68 26.62
CA THR A 80 38.57 -19.09 26.27
C THR A 80 39.25 -19.53 24.98
N SER A 81 39.58 -18.60 24.08
CA SER A 81 40.27 -18.90 22.83
C SER A 81 41.03 -17.66 22.32
N PRO A 82 42.36 -17.72 22.12
CA PRO A 82 43.12 -16.65 21.50
C PRO A 82 42.67 -16.32 20.07
N LEU A 83 42.07 -17.29 19.36
CA LEU A 83 41.49 -17.08 18.03
C LEU A 83 40.22 -16.21 18.09
N ALA A 84 39.51 -16.19 19.22
CA ALA A 84 38.36 -15.33 19.42
C ALA A 84 38.76 -13.84 19.39
N SER A 85 39.95 -13.51 19.90
CA SER A 85 40.50 -12.16 19.84
C SER A 85 40.81 -11.72 18.41
N ILE A 86 41.32 -12.61 17.57
CA ILE A 86 41.54 -12.34 16.13
C ILE A 86 40.19 -12.12 15.43
N GLY A 87 39.20 -12.96 15.71
CA GLY A 87 37.82 -12.79 15.21
C GLY A 87 37.19 -11.47 15.66
N ALA A 88 37.43 -11.04 16.90
CA ALA A 88 36.97 -9.77 17.45
C ALA A 88 37.58 -8.58 16.69
N ILE A 89 38.90 -8.60 16.44
CA ILE A 89 39.60 -7.54 15.71
C ILE A 89 39.10 -7.44 14.26
N VAL A 90 38.95 -8.57 13.57
CA VAL A 90 38.43 -8.60 12.18
C VAL A 90 36.99 -8.10 12.13
N SER A 91 36.16 -8.52 13.09
CA SER A 91 34.76 -8.07 13.18
C SER A 91 34.68 -6.57 13.51
N ALA A 92 35.56 -6.05 14.37
CA ALA A 92 35.63 -4.63 14.69
C ALA A 92 36.03 -3.80 13.46
N ALA A 93 37.02 -4.25 12.69
CA ALA A 93 37.41 -3.61 11.43
C ALA A 93 36.27 -3.64 10.41
N GLY A 94 35.56 -4.77 10.29
CA GLY A 94 34.37 -4.89 9.44
C GLY A 94 33.23 -3.97 9.86
N TYR A 95 33.01 -3.81 11.16
CA TYR A 95 32.03 -2.87 11.71
C TYR A 95 32.37 -1.42 11.37
N VAL A 96 33.62 -0.99 11.61
CA VAL A 96 34.09 0.36 11.25
C VAL A 96 33.96 0.60 9.74
N TRP A 97 34.30 -0.39 8.91
CA TRP A 97 34.10 -0.31 7.46
C TRP A 97 32.63 -0.14 7.08
N SER A 98 31.73 -0.92 7.69
CA SER A 98 30.28 -0.80 7.45
C SER A 98 29.68 0.53 7.93
N LEU A 99 30.26 1.14 8.97
CA LEU A 99 29.93 2.49 9.40
C LEU A 99 30.39 3.52 8.37
N GLY A 100 31.62 3.39 7.87
CA GLY A 100 32.16 4.27 6.82
C GLY A 100 31.31 4.23 5.54
N LEU A 101 30.87 3.04 5.12
CA LEU A 101 29.97 2.90 3.98
C LEU A 101 28.60 3.54 4.22
N ASP A 102 27.97 3.32 5.38
CA ASP A 102 26.66 3.94 5.66
C ASP A 102 26.76 5.47 5.77
N ILE A 103 27.84 6.00 6.34
CA ILE A 103 28.09 7.45 6.40
C ILE A 103 28.29 8.01 5.00
N ASN A 104 29.04 7.32 4.14
CA ASN A 104 29.27 7.74 2.77
C ASN A 104 27.98 7.73 1.94
N ASP A 105 27.15 6.69 2.10
CA ASP A 105 25.96 6.51 1.28
C ASP A 105 24.79 7.37 1.77
N SER A 106 24.62 7.51 3.09
CA SER A 106 23.48 8.20 3.69
C SER A 106 23.77 9.60 4.21
N HIS A 107 25.04 10.02 4.26
CA HIS A 107 25.49 11.26 4.88
C HIS A 107 25.07 11.42 6.35
N ARG A 108 24.66 10.32 7.01
CA ARG A 108 24.20 10.29 8.39
C ARG A 108 25.01 9.30 9.22
N PHE A 109 25.30 9.68 10.46
CA PHE A 109 26.02 8.81 11.38
C PHE A 109 25.05 7.84 12.06
N ALA A 110 25.24 6.55 11.81
CA ALA A 110 24.37 5.47 12.27
C ALA A 110 25.16 4.36 12.98
N PRO A 111 25.60 4.59 14.23
CA PRO A 111 26.45 3.66 14.98
C PRO A 111 25.74 2.33 15.28
N ILE A 112 24.47 2.36 15.65
CA ILE A 112 23.69 1.14 15.92
C ILE A 112 22.79 0.88 14.69
N PRO A 113 22.64 -0.37 14.25
CA PRO A 113 21.62 -0.71 13.25
C PRO A 113 20.28 -0.09 13.64
N PHE A 114 19.58 0.51 12.68
CA PHE A 114 18.26 1.13 12.91
C PHE A 114 18.25 2.41 13.79
N VAL A 115 19.39 2.94 14.25
CA VAL A 115 19.46 4.20 15.02
C VAL A 115 20.36 5.21 14.31
N ARG A 116 19.76 6.29 13.81
CA ARG A 116 20.40 7.42 13.15
C ARG A 116 20.33 8.69 13.99
N ASP A 117 21.40 9.50 13.87
CA ASP A 117 21.56 10.87 14.37
C ASP A 117 21.65 11.00 15.91
N ASN A 118 20.62 10.61 16.67
CA ASN A 118 20.59 10.79 18.13
C ASN A 118 20.65 9.47 18.92
N LEU A 119 21.84 8.87 19.00
CA LEU A 119 22.10 7.68 19.83
C LEU A 119 21.76 7.92 21.30
N LEU A 120 22.12 9.08 21.85
CA LEU A 120 21.88 9.39 23.26
C LEU A 120 20.38 9.51 23.57
N GLU A 121 19.61 10.09 22.65
CA GLU A 121 18.16 10.21 22.76
C GLU A 121 17.48 8.83 22.66
N PHE A 122 17.94 7.98 21.73
CA PHE A 122 17.51 6.59 21.65
C PHE A 122 17.81 5.81 22.94
N LEU A 123 19.01 5.97 23.51
CA LEU A 123 19.40 5.31 24.76
C LEU A 123 18.59 5.84 25.95
N SER A 124 18.26 7.14 25.98
CA SER A 124 17.36 7.70 27.00
C SER A 124 15.92 7.23 26.81
N ALA A 125 15.45 7.10 25.58
CA ALA A 125 14.12 6.59 25.24
C ALA A 125 14.01 5.07 25.42
N MET A 126 15.11 4.32 25.42
CA MET A 126 15.07 2.87 25.72
C MET A 126 14.65 2.58 27.17
N GLY A 127 14.80 3.53 28.10
CA GLY A 127 14.37 3.37 29.50
C GLY A 127 12.86 3.52 29.73
N ASP A 128 12.13 4.13 28.79
CA ASP A 128 10.73 4.50 28.94
C ASP A 128 9.92 4.08 27.71
N ALA A 129 8.80 3.38 27.91
CA ALA A 129 8.02 2.83 26.80
C ALA A 129 7.32 3.92 25.98
N GLU A 130 6.90 5.01 26.62
CA GLU A 130 6.17 6.11 25.95
C GLU A 130 7.14 6.97 25.12
N LEU A 131 8.31 7.33 25.68
CA LEU A 131 9.34 8.08 24.95
C LEU A 131 9.92 7.29 23.76
N ARG A 132 9.91 5.96 23.84
CA ARG A 132 10.33 5.09 22.72
C ARG A 132 9.33 5.12 21.57
N GLU A 133 8.04 5.17 21.86
CA GLU A 133 6.98 5.23 20.86
C GLU A 133 6.93 6.61 20.19
N ASP A 134 7.12 7.68 20.97
CA ASP A 134 7.29 9.05 20.45
C ASP A 134 8.55 9.19 19.59
N TRP A 135 9.68 8.61 20.00
CA TRP A 135 10.91 8.65 19.21
C TRP A 135 10.82 7.86 17.90
N LEU A 136 10.04 6.78 17.86
CA LEU A 136 9.81 5.98 16.65
C LEU A 136 8.81 6.64 15.69
N SER A 137 7.78 7.32 16.21
CA SER A 137 6.75 7.97 15.40
C SER A 137 7.22 9.24 14.70
N GLN A 138 8.26 9.90 15.21
CA GLN A 138 8.85 11.11 14.62
C GLN A 138 9.81 10.82 13.44
N ARG A 139 10.01 9.56 13.06
CA ARG A 139 10.92 9.20 11.96
C ARG A 139 10.23 9.10 10.62
N ASN A 140 10.70 9.92 9.68
CA ASN A 140 10.36 9.78 8.27
C ASN A 140 11.14 8.60 7.65
N GLU A 141 10.64 7.38 7.86
CA GLU A 141 11.27 6.14 7.39
C GLU A 141 11.49 6.12 5.88
N ILE A 142 10.68 6.87 5.12
CA ILE A 142 10.73 6.90 3.66
C ILE A 142 11.88 7.80 3.18
N ALA A 143 12.09 8.97 3.81
CA ALA A 143 13.27 9.80 3.55
C ALA A 143 14.56 9.03 3.88
N ASP A 144 14.54 8.25 4.95
CA ASP A 144 15.65 7.38 5.34
C ASP A 144 15.94 6.26 4.32
N LEU A 145 14.91 5.72 3.67
CA LEU A 145 15.03 4.69 2.64
C LEU A 145 15.64 5.24 1.34
N MET A 146 15.34 6.49 0.97
CA MET A 146 15.90 7.12 -0.24
C MET A 146 17.43 7.11 -0.24
N PHE A 147 18.05 7.31 0.92
CA PHE A 147 19.52 7.29 1.06
C PHE A 147 20.18 5.94 0.77
N HIS A 148 19.40 4.86 0.63
CA HIS A 148 19.92 3.53 0.28
C HIS A 148 19.84 3.20 -1.22
N LEU A 149 19.35 4.14 -2.03
CA LEU A 149 19.35 4.06 -3.50
C LEU A 149 20.58 4.75 -4.10
N GLU A 150 20.91 4.40 -5.34
CA GLU A 150 21.93 5.13 -6.11
C GLU A 150 21.44 6.55 -6.41
N LEU A 151 22.34 7.54 -6.52
CA LEU A 151 21.99 8.97 -6.62
C LEU A 151 20.87 9.26 -7.66
N LEU A 152 20.98 8.70 -8.87
CA LEU A 152 19.97 8.89 -9.92
C LEU A 152 18.62 8.23 -9.58
N GLU A 153 18.65 7.10 -8.90
CA GLU A 153 17.45 6.40 -8.44
C GLU A 153 16.79 7.12 -7.25
N ARG A 154 17.54 7.90 -6.46
CA ARG A 154 16.99 8.77 -5.42
C ARG A 154 16.09 9.85 -6.04
N TYR A 155 16.60 10.52 -7.07
CA TYR A 155 15.85 11.54 -7.79
C TYR A 155 14.65 10.93 -8.51
N GLU A 156 14.82 9.77 -9.15
CA GLU A 156 13.71 9.05 -9.78
C GLU A 156 12.64 8.66 -8.75
N PHE A 157 13.03 8.16 -7.58
CA PHE A 157 12.11 7.81 -6.51
C PHE A 157 11.35 9.02 -5.97
N GLY A 158 12.05 10.15 -5.77
CA GLY A 158 11.42 11.42 -5.38
C GLY A 158 10.42 11.90 -6.43
N MET A 159 10.82 11.91 -7.71
CA MET A 159 9.98 12.31 -8.84
C MET A 159 8.71 11.44 -8.95
N LEU A 160 8.86 10.12 -8.83
CA LEU A 160 7.73 9.18 -8.91
C LEU A 160 6.75 9.34 -7.76
N ARG A 161 7.22 9.78 -6.59
CA ARG A 161 6.36 10.03 -5.43
C ARG A 161 5.66 11.38 -5.56
N GLU A 162 6.38 12.44 -5.90
CA GLU A 162 5.83 13.80 -5.96
C GLU A 162 4.95 14.04 -7.18
N LEU A 163 5.31 13.47 -8.34
CA LEU A 163 4.72 13.80 -9.63
C LEU A 163 3.97 12.62 -10.26
N HIS A 164 3.61 11.58 -9.49
CA HIS A 164 2.98 10.36 -10.02
C HIS A 164 1.81 10.64 -10.97
N GLY A 165 0.84 11.44 -10.50
CA GLY A 165 -0.36 11.77 -11.27
C GLY A 165 -0.04 12.57 -12.53
N ILE A 166 0.88 13.54 -12.43
CA ILE A 166 1.29 14.40 -13.56
C ILE A 166 2.06 13.57 -14.61
N LEU A 167 2.97 12.70 -14.16
CA LEU A 167 3.71 11.79 -15.04
C LEU A 167 2.77 10.83 -15.77
N SER A 168 1.77 10.27 -15.07
CA SER A 168 0.79 9.39 -15.73
C SER A 168 0.04 10.15 -16.82
N GLU A 169 -0.45 11.35 -16.51
CA GLU A 169 -1.17 12.17 -17.50
C GLU A 169 -0.28 12.50 -18.71
N TYR A 170 0.97 12.89 -18.47
CA TYR A 170 1.90 13.26 -19.52
C TYR A 170 2.21 12.05 -20.42
N LEU A 171 2.48 10.89 -19.83
CA LEU A 171 2.85 9.69 -20.57
C LEU A 171 1.68 9.05 -21.32
N ASP A 172 0.46 9.12 -20.79
CA ASP A 172 -0.72 8.58 -21.49
C ASP A 172 -1.02 9.34 -22.79
N GLN A 173 -0.70 10.63 -22.83
CA GLN A 173 -0.90 11.51 -23.99
C GLN A 173 0.22 11.42 -25.03
N VAL A 174 1.37 10.84 -24.67
CA VAL A 174 2.48 10.60 -25.59
C VAL A 174 2.15 9.43 -26.52
N GLU A 175 2.55 9.56 -27.78
CA GLU A 175 2.36 8.53 -28.81
C GLU A 175 3.03 7.19 -28.41
N PRO A 176 2.34 6.05 -28.61
CA PRO A 176 2.93 4.74 -28.40
C PRO A 176 4.25 4.59 -29.16
N GLY A 177 5.26 4.13 -28.46
CA GLY A 177 6.62 3.92 -28.92
C GLY A 177 7.60 5.04 -28.59
N LYS A 178 7.13 6.11 -27.92
CA LYS A 178 7.95 7.20 -27.38
C LYS A 178 7.80 7.36 -25.85
N ARG A 179 6.92 6.60 -25.20
CA ARG A 179 6.54 6.83 -23.79
C ARG A 179 7.67 6.53 -22.83
N PHE A 180 8.41 5.45 -23.03
CA PHE A 180 9.56 5.12 -22.18
C PHE A 180 10.69 6.15 -22.32
N TYR A 181 10.93 6.65 -23.54
CA TYR A 181 11.88 7.72 -23.77
C TYR A 181 11.43 9.03 -23.10
N ALA A 182 10.15 9.38 -23.23
CA ALA A 182 9.56 10.55 -22.56
C ALA A 182 9.74 10.47 -21.04
N TYR A 183 9.47 9.31 -20.43
CA TYR A 183 9.69 9.09 -19.00
C TYR A 183 11.15 9.33 -18.59
N ARG A 184 12.10 8.79 -19.37
CA ARG A 184 13.52 8.96 -19.09
C ARG A 184 13.98 10.41 -19.23
N TRP A 185 13.52 11.08 -20.28
CA TRP A 185 13.81 12.49 -20.50
C TRP A 185 13.23 13.36 -19.38
N LEU A 186 12.01 13.10 -18.92
CA LEU A 186 11.42 13.79 -17.77
C LEU A 186 12.22 13.54 -16.49
N SER A 187 12.71 12.31 -16.28
CA SER A 187 13.58 11.98 -15.15
C SER A 187 14.89 12.78 -15.17
N ASP A 188 15.52 12.92 -16.34
CA ASP A 188 16.74 13.70 -16.50
C ASP A 188 16.46 15.21 -16.31
N ARG A 189 15.32 15.71 -16.82
CA ARG A 189 14.91 17.12 -16.63
C ARG A 189 14.55 17.44 -15.18
N TYR A 190 13.98 16.49 -14.44
CA TYR A 190 13.69 16.63 -13.01
C TYR A 190 14.97 16.89 -12.20
N ILE A 191 16.07 16.24 -12.58
CA ILE A 191 17.39 16.49 -11.99
C ILE A 191 17.90 17.88 -12.40
N ASP A 192 17.86 18.20 -13.69
CA ASP A 192 18.36 19.48 -14.23
C ASP A 192 17.60 20.70 -13.66
N TYR A 193 16.30 20.56 -13.37
CA TYR A 193 15.44 21.61 -12.83
C TYR A 193 15.16 21.47 -11.33
N GLN A 194 16.00 20.74 -10.59
CA GLN A 194 15.96 20.68 -9.12
C GLN A 194 14.59 20.31 -8.55
N GLY A 195 13.92 19.31 -9.13
CA GLY A 195 12.62 18.82 -8.66
C GLY A 195 11.41 19.31 -9.47
N ALA A 196 11.61 20.15 -10.48
CA ALA A 196 10.55 20.52 -11.41
C ALA A 196 10.64 19.72 -12.73
N ILE A 197 9.51 19.48 -13.40
CA ILE A 197 9.48 18.94 -14.77
C ILE A 197 9.03 20.01 -15.78
N PRO A 198 9.47 19.92 -17.05
CA PRO A 198 8.98 20.78 -18.13
C PRO A 198 7.46 20.67 -18.28
N ASP A 199 6.84 21.73 -18.78
CA ASP A 199 5.42 21.69 -19.14
C ASP A 199 5.16 20.77 -20.34
N LYS A 200 3.90 20.33 -20.44
CA LYS A 200 3.42 19.40 -21.46
C LYS A 200 3.71 19.86 -22.89
N ASP A 201 3.64 21.16 -23.17
CA ASP A 201 3.91 21.70 -24.50
C ASP A 201 5.39 21.60 -24.88
N SER A 202 6.30 21.81 -23.92
CA SER A 202 7.73 21.59 -24.11
C SER A 202 8.06 20.11 -24.32
N LEU A 203 7.41 19.20 -23.58
CA LEU A 203 7.54 17.76 -23.79
C LEU A 203 7.10 17.36 -25.20
N ASN A 204 5.92 17.80 -25.64
CA ASN A 204 5.40 17.49 -26.97
C ASN A 204 6.29 18.05 -28.09
N LYS A 205 6.80 19.27 -27.92
CA LYS A 205 7.75 19.89 -28.86
C LYS A 205 9.07 19.11 -28.93
N HIS A 206 9.55 18.59 -27.80
CA HIS A 206 10.74 17.72 -27.77
C HIS A 206 10.47 16.40 -28.51
N LEU A 207 9.35 15.73 -28.22
CA LEU A 207 9.01 14.42 -28.80
C LEU A 207 8.68 14.46 -30.30
N GLN A 208 8.41 15.63 -30.88
CA GLN A 208 8.32 15.83 -32.33
C GLN A 208 9.68 15.62 -33.04
N THR A 209 10.79 15.82 -32.33
CA THR A 209 12.15 15.63 -32.86
C THR A 209 12.66 14.19 -32.72
N VAL A 210 11.87 13.32 -32.08
CA VAL A 210 12.25 11.97 -31.68
C VAL A 210 11.47 10.93 -32.48
N ASN A 211 12.18 9.93 -33.03
CA ASN A 211 11.56 8.82 -33.76
C ASN A 211 10.99 7.76 -32.81
N VAL A 212 10.09 6.92 -33.31
CA VAL A 212 9.48 5.82 -32.55
C VAL A 212 10.50 4.68 -32.38
N ASP A 213 10.55 4.04 -31.21
CA ASP A 213 11.53 2.98 -30.91
C ASP A 213 11.24 1.68 -31.70
N PRO A 214 12.09 1.26 -32.65
CA PRO A 214 11.80 0.12 -33.53
C PRO A 214 11.91 -1.25 -32.82
N ARG A 215 12.38 -1.30 -31.57
CA ARG A 215 12.61 -2.54 -30.82
C ARG A 215 11.52 -2.84 -29.79
N ILE A 216 10.52 -1.98 -29.67
CA ILE A 216 9.33 -2.30 -28.90
C ILE A 216 8.65 -3.48 -29.58
N ASN A 217 8.23 -4.46 -28.78
CA ASN A 217 7.49 -5.59 -29.31
C ASN A 217 6.06 -5.15 -29.64
N TYR A 218 5.89 -4.46 -30.77
CA TYR A 218 4.60 -3.97 -31.26
C TYR A 218 3.53 -5.07 -31.33
N PRO A 219 3.84 -6.34 -31.69
CA PRO A 219 2.90 -7.44 -31.56
C PRO A 219 2.37 -7.65 -30.14
N VAL A 220 3.22 -7.52 -29.11
CA VAL A 220 2.81 -7.63 -27.69
C VAL A 220 2.05 -6.38 -27.24
N VAL A 221 2.49 -5.19 -27.64
CA VAL A 221 1.78 -3.93 -27.36
C VAL A 221 0.37 -3.95 -27.96
N ALA A 222 0.24 -4.36 -29.23
CA ALA A 222 -1.04 -4.54 -29.90
C ALA A 222 -1.89 -5.61 -29.20
N ALA A 223 -1.32 -6.74 -28.77
CA ALA A 223 -2.06 -7.75 -28.03
C ALA A 223 -2.56 -7.26 -26.65
N ILE A 224 -1.81 -6.40 -25.96
CA ILE A 224 -2.21 -5.77 -24.70
C ILE A 224 -3.33 -4.73 -24.96
N GLN A 225 -3.20 -3.93 -26.01
CA GLN A 225 -4.22 -2.95 -26.43
C GLN A 225 -5.51 -3.65 -26.88
N ASP A 226 -5.43 -4.72 -27.68
CA ASP A 226 -6.56 -5.50 -28.20
C ASP A 226 -7.35 -6.19 -27.08
N ARG A 227 -6.66 -6.66 -26.03
CA ARG A 227 -7.31 -7.18 -24.81
C ARG A 227 -8.13 -6.12 -24.07
N THR A 228 -7.79 -4.85 -24.25
CA THR A 228 -8.46 -3.71 -23.62
C THR A 228 -9.62 -3.21 -24.49
N THR A 229 -9.45 -3.14 -25.81
CA THR A 229 -10.49 -2.69 -26.77
C THR A 229 -11.62 -3.72 -26.95
N SER A 230 -11.32 -5.03 -26.86
CA SER A 230 -12.31 -6.12 -27.01
C SER A 230 -13.33 -6.24 -25.88
N ARG A 231 -13.30 -5.34 -24.89
CA ARG A 231 -14.29 -5.24 -23.80
C ARG A 231 -15.41 -4.23 -24.05
N THR A 232 -15.50 -3.64 -25.24
CA THR A 232 -16.68 -2.86 -25.63
C THR A 232 -17.80 -3.80 -26.08
N ILE A 233 -18.57 -4.34 -25.12
CA ILE A 233 -19.82 -5.05 -25.42
C ILE A 233 -20.78 -4.00 -25.97
N ILE A 234 -21.00 -3.99 -27.29
CA ILE A 234 -22.19 -3.38 -27.87
C ILE A 234 -23.35 -4.31 -27.47
N PRO A 235 -24.29 -3.92 -26.59
CA PRO A 235 -25.41 -4.76 -26.25
C PRO A 235 -26.28 -5.02 -27.50
N PRO A 236 -26.86 -6.22 -27.67
CA PRO A 236 -27.70 -6.50 -28.82
C PRO A 236 -28.94 -5.59 -28.81
N THR A 237 -29.22 -4.94 -29.94
CA THR A 237 -30.46 -4.17 -30.15
C THR A 237 -31.68 -5.04 -29.88
N ALA A 238 -32.50 -4.63 -28.91
CA ALA A 238 -33.70 -5.35 -28.51
C ALA A 238 -34.70 -5.45 -29.68
N ARG A 239 -35.14 -6.68 -29.99
CA ARG A 239 -36.30 -6.91 -30.87
C ARG A 239 -37.57 -6.62 -30.07
N THR A 240 -38.23 -5.51 -30.34
CA THR A 240 -39.54 -5.18 -29.77
C THR A 240 -40.65 -5.75 -30.64
N VAL A 241 -41.61 -6.45 -30.03
CA VAL A 241 -42.89 -6.82 -30.65
C VAL A 241 -43.97 -5.86 -30.12
N SER A 242 -44.70 -5.22 -31.03
CA SER A 242 -45.82 -4.33 -30.69
C SER A 242 -47.01 -5.15 -30.19
N LEU A 243 -47.55 -4.81 -29.02
CA LEU A 243 -48.80 -5.37 -28.51
C LEU A 243 -50.03 -4.74 -29.23
N PRO A 244 -51.15 -5.45 -29.38
CA PRO A 244 -52.32 -4.96 -30.12
C PRO A 244 -52.98 -3.78 -29.41
N ALA A 245 -53.42 -2.79 -30.19
CA ALA A 245 -54.16 -1.64 -29.72
C ALA A 245 -55.52 -2.07 -29.13
N ALA A 246 -55.76 -1.71 -27.87
CA ALA A 246 -57.08 -1.82 -27.26
C ALA A 246 -58.03 -0.81 -27.92
N SER A 247 -58.96 -1.33 -28.72
CA SER A 247 -60.22 -0.66 -29.06
C SER A 247 -61.29 -1.28 -28.17
N ASP A 248 -61.95 -0.49 -27.33
CA ASP A 248 -63.37 -0.18 -27.56
C ASP A 248 -63.96 0.71 -26.46
N GLN A 249 -64.77 1.64 -26.96
CA GLN A 249 -65.60 2.60 -26.25
C GLN A 249 -66.79 1.91 -25.59
N ILE A 250 -67.20 2.32 -24.38
CA ILE A 250 -68.61 2.59 -24.03
C ILE A 250 -68.67 3.77 -23.04
N ALA A 251 -69.44 4.81 -23.39
CA ALA A 251 -69.74 6.02 -22.63
C ALA A 251 -71.05 5.84 -21.80
N LEU A 252 -71.20 6.40 -20.58
CA LEU A 252 -71.83 7.68 -20.15
C LEU A 252 -72.49 7.41 -18.75
N PRO A 253 -72.94 8.39 -17.92
CA PRO A 253 -72.88 9.86 -18.01
C PRO A 253 -72.36 10.58 -16.73
N GLN A 254 -72.08 11.88 -16.90
CA GLN A 254 -71.64 12.85 -15.88
C GLN A 254 -72.79 13.38 -14.99
N GLN A 255 -72.49 13.74 -13.74
CA GLN A 255 -73.13 14.85 -13.01
C GLN A 255 -72.11 15.62 -12.14
N PRO A 256 -72.31 16.93 -11.86
CA PRO A 256 -71.21 17.85 -11.54
C PRO A 256 -71.24 18.46 -10.12
N LEU A 257 -70.08 19.04 -9.76
CA LEU A 257 -69.83 20.18 -8.85
C LEU A 257 -70.10 20.05 -7.33
N SER A 258 -69.01 20.06 -6.55
CA SER A 258 -68.73 21.05 -5.48
C SER A 258 -67.43 20.74 -4.69
N ASN A 259 -66.50 21.70 -4.68
CA ASN A 259 -65.37 21.81 -3.72
C ASN A 259 -65.87 22.36 -2.35
N PRO A 260 -65.08 22.51 -1.24
CA PRO A 260 -63.62 22.30 -1.01
C PRO A 260 -63.20 21.67 0.36
N ILE A 261 -61.88 21.53 0.56
CA ILE A 261 -61.06 21.47 1.82
C ILE A 261 -60.98 20.16 2.64
N ALA A 262 -59.84 19.46 2.53
CA ALA A 262 -59.05 18.92 3.66
C ALA A 262 -57.64 18.46 3.20
N ILE A 263 -56.61 18.97 3.86
CA ILE A 263 -55.17 18.59 3.80
C ILE A 263 -54.98 17.30 4.66
N PRO A 264 -53.86 16.51 4.66
CA PRO A 264 -52.76 16.23 3.72
C PRO A 264 -52.59 14.71 3.43
N GLN A 265 -52.06 14.30 2.26
CA GLN A 265 -51.38 13.00 2.18
C GLN A 265 -50.06 13.09 1.40
N LYS A 266 -48.98 12.88 2.17
CA LYS A 266 -47.63 12.52 1.74
C LYS A 266 -47.68 11.57 0.54
N SER A 267 -47.21 12.04 -0.61
CA SER A 267 -46.79 11.17 -1.70
C SER A 267 -45.47 10.51 -1.31
N THR A 268 -45.54 9.33 -0.69
CA THR A 268 -44.46 8.35 -0.71
C THR A 268 -44.37 7.75 -2.11
N ALA A 269 -43.65 8.41 -3.00
CA ALA A 269 -43.10 7.79 -4.19
C ALA A 269 -41.64 7.42 -3.87
N THR A 270 -41.41 6.21 -3.37
CA THR A 270 -40.06 5.66 -3.21
C THR A 270 -39.63 5.10 -4.58
N PRO A 271 -38.63 5.67 -5.27
CA PRO A 271 -38.26 5.21 -6.60
C PRO A 271 -37.36 3.98 -6.49
N LYS A 272 -37.72 2.88 -7.17
CA LYS A 272 -36.88 1.68 -7.36
C LYS A 272 -35.52 1.94 -8.04
N ASN A 273 -35.23 3.19 -8.44
CA ASN A 273 -34.02 3.58 -9.18
C ASN A 273 -33.04 4.43 -8.36
N LEU A 274 -33.30 4.73 -7.09
CA LEU A 274 -32.39 5.60 -6.32
C LEU A 274 -31.09 4.92 -5.90
N THR A 275 -31.11 3.60 -5.64
CA THR A 275 -29.95 2.84 -5.15
C THR A 275 -28.91 2.51 -6.23
N ALA A 276 -29.27 2.64 -7.51
CA ALA A 276 -28.39 2.32 -8.63
C ALA A 276 -27.65 3.53 -9.23
N ASP A 277 -27.95 4.76 -8.76
CA ASP A 277 -27.32 5.99 -9.24
C ASP A 277 -26.50 6.64 -8.11
N PRO A 278 -25.18 6.38 -8.05
CA PRO A 278 -24.32 6.89 -6.99
C PRO A 278 -24.40 8.42 -6.87
N GLN A 279 -24.46 9.13 -8.01
CA GLN A 279 -24.41 10.61 -8.02
C GLN A 279 -25.60 11.24 -7.30
N LYS A 280 -26.81 10.69 -7.47
CA LYS A 280 -28.00 11.16 -6.76
C LYS A 280 -27.99 10.78 -5.28
N MET A 281 -27.35 9.67 -4.92
CA MET A 281 -27.22 9.30 -3.51
C MET A 281 -26.25 10.22 -2.76
N LEU A 282 -25.17 10.67 -3.40
CA LEU A 282 -24.15 11.54 -2.77
C LEU A 282 -24.68 12.88 -2.25
N GLU A 283 -25.82 13.36 -2.76
CA GLU A 283 -26.48 14.59 -2.27
C GLU A 283 -27.14 14.42 -0.89
N LEU A 284 -27.30 13.17 -0.42
CA LEU A 284 -27.95 12.85 0.84
C LEU A 284 -26.92 12.70 1.98
N PRO A 285 -27.28 13.02 3.23
CA PRO A 285 -26.43 12.76 4.39
C PRO A 285 -26.01 11.29 4.51
N ILE A 286 -24.81 11.03 5.02
CA ILE A 286 -24.20 9.69 5.10
C ILE A 286 -25.12 8.65 5.76
N GLN A 287 -25.76 9.01 6.87
CA GLN A 287 -26.66 8.11 7.60
C GLN A 287 -27.94 7.81 6.80
N VAL A 288 -28.43 8.78 6.01
CA VAL A 288 -29.60 8.60 5.14
C VAL A 288 -29.25 7.69 3.96
N ARG A 289 -28.06 7.87 3.36
CA ARG A 289 -27.53 6.96 2.33
C ARG A 289 -27.40 5.54 2.86
N ALA A 290 -26.85 5.37 4.05
CA ALA A 290 -26.70 4.06 4.70
C ALA A 290 -28.05 3.38 4.93
N SER A 291 -29.05 4.11 5.44
CA SER A 291 -30.41 3.58 5.61
C SER A 291 -31.06 3.18 4.28
N LEU A 292 -30.91 3.98 3.22
CA LEU A 292 -31.45 3.68 1.90
C LEU A 292 -30.75 2.48 1.24
N LEU A 293 -29.43 2.39 1.35
CA LEU A 293 -28.64 1.30 0.81
C LEU A 293 -29.00 -0.02 1.52
N THR A 294 -29.09 -0.02 2.84
CA THR A 294 -29.54 -1.19 3.63
C THR A 294 -30.94 -1.63 3.21
N LYS A 295 -31.88 -0.69 3.03
CA LYS A 295 -33.22 -1.03 2.50
C LYS A 295 -33.17 -1.59 1.08
N GLY A 296 -32.31 -1.07 0.22
CA GLY A 296 -32.08 -1.58 -1.13
C GLY A 296 -31.58 -3.02 -1.13
N LEU A 297 -30.57 -3.32 -0.31
CA LEU A 297 -30.04 -4.67 -0.13
C LEU A 297 -31.14 -5.65 0.31
N ILE A 298 -31.96 -5.26 1.29
CA ILE A 298 -33.07 -6.10 1.78
C ILE A 298 -34.12 -6.32 0.67
N GLN A 299 -34.46 -5.28 -0.10
CA GLN A 299 -35.42 -5.39 -1.21
C GLN A 299 -34.93 -6.30 -2.33
N ASP A 300 -33.61 -6.33 -2.57
CA ASP A 300 -32.98 -7.23 -3.54
C ASP A 300 -32.78 -8.66 -2.99
N GLY A 301 -33.24 -8.92 -1.77
CA GLY A 301 -33.21 -10.23 -1.14
C GLY A 301 -31.95 -10.52 -0.32
N PHE A 302 -31.05 -9.55 -0.15
CA PHE A 302 -29.88 -9.64 0.73
C PHE A 302 -30.19 -9.08 2.13
N LYS A 303 -30.48 -9.98 3.08
CA LYS A 303 -30.97 -9.67 4.43
C LYS A 303 -29.84 -9.25 5.38
N ILE A 304 -29.17 -8.15 5.04
CA ILE A 304 -28.01 -7.63 5.78
C ILE A 304 -28.38 -7.13 7.18
N ASP A 305 -29.63 -6.72 7.40
CA ASP A 305 -30.17 -6.31 8.69
C ASP A 305 -30.17 -7.44 9.73
N GLU A 306 -30.42 -8.68 9.30
CA GLU A 306 -30.33 -9.85 10.18
C GLU A 306 -28.91 -10.10 10.70
N VAL A 307 -27.88 -9.50 10.06
CA VAL A 307 -26.48 -9.58 10.48
C VAL A 307 -26.06 -8.35 11.28
N LEU A 308 -26.44 -7.14 10.84
CA LEU A 308 -26.11 -5.88 11.51
C LEU A 308 -26.76 -5.72 12.89
N ASN A 309 -27.91 -6.37 13.13
CA ASN A 309 -28.61 -6.31 14.42
C ASN A 309 -27.98 -7.21 15.50
N SER A 310 -26.97 -8.01 15.17
CA SER A 310 -26.32 -8.93 16.10
C SER A 310 -25.05 -8.33 16.69
N GLN A 311 -24.92 -8.40 18.02
CA GLN A 311 -23.73 -7.88 18.73
C GLN A 311 -22.48 -8.73 18.48
N VAL A 312 -22.62 -10.05 18.32
CA VAL A 312 -21.50 -10.94 18.01
C VAL A 312 -21.85 -11.79 16.78
N VAL A 313 -21.08 -11.60 15.72
CA VAL A 313 -21.23 -12.28 14.42
C VAL A 313 -19.98 -13.09 14.13
N ALA A 314 -20.16 -14.38 13.86
CA ALA A 314 -19.10 -15.27 13.43
C ALA A 314 -19.29 -15.63 11.96
N ILE A 315 -18.36 -15.21 11.09
CA ILE A 315 -18.41 -15.49 9.65
C ILE A 315 -17.52 -16.71 9.39
N CYS A 316 -18.14 -17.80 8.95
CA CYS A 316 -17.54 -19.10 8.76
C CYS A 316 -17.69 -19.57 7.30
N GLY A 317 -16.88 -20.55 6.91
CA GLY A 317 -16.97 -21.14 5.57
C GLY A 317 -15.62 -21.46 4.96
N THR A 318 -15.67 -22.00 3.74
CA THR A 318 -14.46 -22.46 3.03
C THR A 318 -13.50 -21.30 2.70
N GLN A 319 -12.25 -21.64 2.43
CA GLN A 319 -11.28 -20.65 1.96
C GLN A 319 -11.78 -20.05 0.64
N ARG A 320 -11.65 -18.73 0.50
CA ARG A 320 -12.19 -17.96 -0.64
C ARG A 320 -13.72 -17.95 -0.76
N GLY A 321 -14.47 -18.28 0.30
CA GLY A 321 -15.93 -18.18 0.32
C GLY A 321 -16.49 -16.76 0.42
N GLY A 322 -15.64 -15.74 0.61
CA GLY A 322 -16.07 -14.33 0.75
C GLY A 322 -16.30 -13.88 2.20
N LYS A 323 -15.59 -14.49 3.17
CA LYS A 323 -15.70 -14.15 4.61
C LYS A 323 -15.27 -12.72 4.92
N GLY A 324 -14.01 -12.38 4.58
CA GLY A 324 -13.49 -11.02 4.76
C GLY A 324 -14.28 -9.98 3.94
N THR A 325 -14.83 -10.36 2.78
CA THR A 325 -15.70 -9.49 1.99
C THR A 325 -16.97 -9.10 2.75
N LEU A 326 -17.63 -10.05 3.42
CA LEU A 326 -18.81 -9.74 4.23
C LEU A 326 -18.42 -8.90 5.46
N ALA A 327 -17.30 -9.21 6.11
CA ALA A 327 -16.80 -8.42 7.24
C ALA A 327 -16.56 -6.95 6.84
N ALA A 328 -15.94 -6.71 5.68
CA ALA A 328 -15.72 -5.38 5.12
C ALA A 328 -17.01 -4.64 4.77
N ILE A 329 -18.00 -5.33 4.19
CA ILE A 329 -19.34 -4.76 3.92
C ILE A 329 -19.99 -4.30 5.22
N LEU A 330 -19.97 -5.16 6.26
CA LEU A 330 -20.56 -4.85 7.56
C LEU A 330 -19.88 -3.64 8.21
N ALA A 331 -18.54 -3.61 8.22
CA ALA A 331 -17.78 -2.50 8.78
C ALA A 331 -18.07 -1.18 8.05
N THR A 332 -18.11 -1.19 6.72
CA THR A 332 -18.40 0.00 5.90
C THR A 332 -19.81 0.54 6.17
N ILE A 333 -20.82 -0.34 6.18
CA ILE A 333 -22.21 0.08 6.42
C ILE A 333 -22.38 0.54 7.88
N ALA A 334 -21.79 -0.15 8.86
CA ALA A 334 -21.87 0.23 10.27
C ALA A 334 -21.26 1.61 10.52
N SER A 335 -20.08 1.88 9.97
CA SER A 335 -19.42 3.19 10.05
C SER A 335 -20.24 4.29 9.35
N ALA A 336 -20.90 3.98 8.24
CA ALA A 336 -21.80 4.94 7.57
C ALA A 336 -23.08 5.23 8.38
N MET A 337 -23.56 4.26 9.16
CA MET A 337 -24.75 4.41 10.02
C MET A 337 -24.46 5.20 11.29
N ASP A 338 -23.26 5.06 11.86
CA ASP A 338 -22.81 5.77 13.06
C ASP A 338 -21.39 6.32 12.87
N SER A 339 -21.30 7.64 12.68
CA SER A 339 -20.02 8.33 12.49
C SER A 339 -19.17 8.41 13.76
N SER A 340 -19.69 8.03 14.93
CA SER A 340 -18.92 7.94 16.18
C SER A 340 -18.29 6.56 16.41
N LEU A 341 -18.58 5.61 15.50
CA LEU A 341 -18.13 4.23 15.58
C LEU A 341 -16.62 4.14 15.28
N ILE A 342 -15.87 3.54 16.22
CA ILE A 342 -14.45 3.24 16.07
C ILE A 342 -14.34 1.82 15.52
N VAL A 343 -13.84 1.67 14.30
CA VAL A 343 -13.63 0.37 13.65
C VAL A 343 -12.20 -0.10 13.88
N GLU A 344 -12.03 -1.08 14.76
CA GLU A 344 -10.75 -1.76 15.02
C GLU A 344 -10.69 -3.05 14.21
N TYR A 345 -9.69 -3.18 13.34
CA TYR A 345 -9.60 -4.30 12.40
C TYR A 345 -8.27 -5.04 12.59
N PHE A 346 -8.32 -6.29 13.04
CA PHE A 346 -7.15 -7.17 13.16
C PHE A 346 -7.20 -8.24 12.07
N THR A 347 -6.11 -8.45 11.34
CA THR A 347 -6.02 -9.50 10.33
C THR A 347 -4.63 -10.16 10.32
N ALA A 348 -4.58 -11.45 9.99
CA ALA A 348 -3.32 -12.13 9.70
C ALA A 348 -2.89 -11.89 8.26
N GLY A 349 -1.58 -11.81 8.02
CA GLY A 349 -1.01 -11.58 6.70
C GLY A 349 -1.03 -10.10 6.28
N VAL A 350 -1.21 -9.87 4.99
CA VAL A 350 -0.99 -8.58 4.32
C VAL A 350 -2.26 -8.04 3.65
N ASP A 351 -3.42 -8.41 4.17
CA ASP A 351 -4.70 -7.92 3.65
C ASP A 351 -4.83 -6.41 3.87
N ILE A 352 -5.30 -5.71 2.84
CA ILE A 352 -5.57 -4.27 2.84
C ILE A 352 -7.05 -4.08 2.49
N TYR A 353 -7.74 -3.28 3.29
CA TYR A 353 -9.15 -2.95 3.09
C TYR A 353 -9.28 -1.52 2.55
N PRO A 354 -10.21 -1.26 1.62
CA PRO A 354 -10.29 0.04 0.95
C PRO A 354 -10.98 1.14 1.78
N PHE A 355 -11.54 0.81 2.94
CA PHE A 355 -12.32 1.73 3.79
C PHE A 355 -11.51 2.14 5.03
N GLU A 356 -11.83 3.31 5.58
CA GLU A 356 -11.17 3.85 6.77
C GLU A 356 -11.42 2.96 8.00
N CYS A 357 -10.34 2.42 8.56
CA CYS A 357 -10.35 1.63 9.78
C CYS A 357 -8.98 1.63 10.46
N ASN A 358 -8.97 1.38 11.77
CA ASN A 358 -7.75 1.14 12.53
C ASN A 358 -7.24 -0.29 12.24
N LEU A 359 -6.57 -0.45 11.10
CA LEU A 359 -6.08 -1.74 10.63
C LEU A 359 -4.76 -2.12 11.30
N THR A 360 -4.77 -3.20 12.08
CA THR A 360 -3.58 -3.88 12.58
C THR A 360 -3.35 -5.18 11.80
N SER A 361 -2.33 -5.18 10.94
CA SER A 361 -1.93 -6.31 10.11
C SER A 361 -0.41 -6.51 10.08
N GLY A 362 0.06 -7.58 9.44
CA GLY A 362 1.48 -7.86 9.29
C GLY A 362 2.25 -6.76 8.53
N LEU A 363 1.55 -5.92 7.76
CA LEU A 363 2.13 -4.78 7.05
C LEU A 363 2.70 -3.71 7.99
N GLN A 364 2.22 -3.62 9.24
CA GLN A 364 2.78 -2.71 10.25
C GLN A 364 4.18 -3.14 10.74
N PHE A 365 4.65 -4.32 10.37
CA PHE A 365 5.93 -4.88 10.82
C PHE A 365 6.85 -5.20 9.64
N PRO A 366 7.26 -4.18 8.84
CA PRO A 366 8.11 -4.40 7.68
C PRO A 366 9.45 -5.05 8.08
N GLY A 367 9.94 -5.98 7.25
CA GLY A 367 11.20 -6.68 7.48
C GLY A 367 11.14 -7.85 8.48
N LYS A 368 9.96 -8.17 9.04
CA LYS A 368 9.73 -9.41 9.77
C LYS A 368 9.25 -10.51 8.81
N SER A 369 9.56 -11.78 9.14
CA SER A 369 8.94 -12.90 8.41
C SER A 369 7.42 -12.88 8.64
N ALA A 370 6.65 -13.41 7.70
CA ALA A 370 5.19 -13.46 7.81
C ALA A 370 4.70 -14.03 9.15
N ASP A 371 5.31 -15.13 9.61
CA ASP A 371 4.98 -15.73 10.91
C ASP A 371 5.30 -14.83 12.11
N THR A 372 6.41 -14.10 12.05
CA THR A 372 6.82 -13.19 13.13
C THR A 372 5.93 -11.95 13.15
N ALA A 373 5.57 -11.43 11.98
CA ALA A 373 4.66 -10.29 11.84
C ALA A 373 3.26 -10.65 12.37
N ASP A 374 2.72 -11.80 11.96
CA ASP A 374 1.44 -12.30 12.48
C ASP A 374 1.47 -12.53 13.99
N LEU A 375 2.60 -12.99 14.55
CA LEU A 375 2.75 -13.17 15.99
C LEU A 375 2.66 -11.83 16.73
N LEU A 376 3.28 -10.78 16.20
CA LEU A 376 3.20 -9.43 16.76
C LEU A 376 1.77 -8.87 16.67
N VAL A 377 1.06 -9.11 15.57
CA VAL A 377 -0.36 -8.77 15.45
C VAL A 377 -1.19 -9.51 16.50
N ALA A 378 -0.95 -10.81 16.69
CA ALA A 378 -1.64 -11.61 17.70
C ALA A 378 -1.37 -11.10 19.12
N GLN A 379 -0.13 -10.70 19.43
CA GLN A 379 0.23 -10.10 20.71
C GLN A 379 -0.45 -8.73 20.93
N LYS A 380 -0.52 -7.88 19.89
CA LYS A 380 -1.28 -6.62 19.94
C LYS A 380 -2.77 -6.88 20.18
N LEU A 381 -3.36 -7.85 19.49
CA LEU A 381 -4.75 -8.26 19.71
C LEU A 381 -4.97 -8.71 21.15
N LEU A 382 -4.09 -9.56 21.69
CA LEU A 382 -4.18 -10.02 23.07
C LEU A 382 -4.12 -8.86 24.08
N LYS A 383 -3.19 -7.91 23.87
CA LYS A 383 -3.08 -6.71 24.71
C LYS A 383 -4.38 -5.89 24.65
N PHE A 384 -4.87 -5.62 23.44
CA PHE A 384 -6.12 -4.90 23.22
C PHE A 384 -7.31 -5.57 23.94
N LEU A 385 -7.44 -6.90 23.86
CA LEU A 385 -8.50 -7.63 24.57
C LEU A 385 -8.35 -7.54 26.09
N LYS A 386 -7.13 -7.59 26.63
CA LYS A 386 -6.87 -7.45 28.08
C LYS A 386 -7.21 -6.03 28.56
N ASP A 387 -6.90 -5.01 27.77
CA ASP A 387 -7.24 -3.62 28.08
C ASP A 387 -8.77 -3.41 28.08
N LEU A 388 -9.48 -4.02 27.13
CA LEU A 388 -10.95 -4.02 27.13
C LEU A 388 -11.55 -4.76 28.35
N ASP A 389 -10.96 -5.89 28.79
CA ASP A 389 -11.46 -6.63 29.96
C ASP A 389 -11.28 -5.83 31.27
N ASN A 390 -10.25 -5.00 31.33
CA ASN A 390 -9.96 -4.11 32.46
C ASN A 390 -10.80 -2.81 32.43
N SER A 391 -11.51 -2.54 31.35
CA SER A 391 -12.35 -1.34 31.20
C SER A 391 -13.67 -1.44 31.97
N GLN A 392 -14.33 -0.30 32.19
CA GLN A 392 -15.65 -0.29 32.83
C GLN A 392 -16.70 -0.95 31.90
N PRO A 393 -17.67 -1.72 32.43
CA PRO A 393 -18.73 -2.28 31.60
C PRO A 393 -19.45 -1.21 30.79
N TYR A 394 -19.72 -1.51 29.52
CA TYR A 394 -20.38 -0.62 28.57
C TYR A 394 -19.64 0.70 28.26
N SER A 395 -18.33 0.79 28.51
CA SER A 395 -17.52 1.96 28.13
C SER A 395 -17.21 2.04 26.63
N HIS A 396 -17.38 0.95 25.87
CA HIS A 396 -16.98 0.85 24.46
C HIS A 396 -18.18 0.61 23.53
N LYS A 397 -19.30 1.30 23.75
CA LYS A 397 -20.53 1.16 22.94
C LYS A 397 -20.36 1.50 21.46
N ASN A 398 -19.39 2.34 21.15
CA ASN A 398 -19.05 2.76 19.80
C ASN A 398 -17.93 1.91 19.18
N LEU A 399 -17.51 0.81 19.80
CA LEU A 399 -16.48 -0.08 19.25
C LEU A 399 -17.08 -1.09 18.28
N PHE A 400 -16.51 -1.19 17.09
CA PHE A 400 -16.76 -2.25 16.12
C PHE A 400 -15.46 -3.01 15.85
N LEU A 401 -15.30 -4.15 16.51
CA LEU A 401 -14.10 -4.97 16.43
C LEU A 401 -14.26 -6.04 15.35
N VAL A 402 -13.34 -6.07 14.41
CA VAL A 402 -13.22 -7.14 13.41
C VAL A 402 -11.94 -7.92 13.63
N ILE A 403 -12.04 -9.25 13.70
CA ILE A 403 -10.89 -10.16 13.74
C ILE A 403 -10.98 -11.08 12.52
N ASP A 404 -10.29 -10.71 11.45
CA ASP A 404 -10.17 -11.53 10.25
C ASP A 404 -9.06 -12.58 10.42
N GLU A 405 -9.26 -13.78 9.87
CA GLU A 405 -8.37 -14.93 10.08
C GLU A 405 -8.10 -15.21 11.58
N ALA A 406 -9.11 -15.09 12.44
CA ALA A 406 -8.96 -15.16 13.91
C ALA A 406 -8.26 -16.43 14.40
N MET A 407 -8.50 -17.56 13.73
CA MET A 407 -7.85 -18.84 14.05
C MET A 407 -6.34 -18.79 13.91
N ARG A 408 -5.85 -18.11 12.87
CA ARG A 408 -4.42 -17.95 12.63
C ARG A 408 -3.80 -17.12 13.74
N LEU A 409 -4.36 -15.95 14.04
CA LEU A 409 -3.86 -15.07 15.10
C LEU A 409 -3.88 -15.74 16.48
N LEU A 410 -5.00 -16.36 16.86
CA LEU A 410 -5.13 -17.05 18.15
C LEU A 410 -4.23 -18.29 18.26
N SER A 411 -3.90 -18.95 17.15
CA SER A 411 -2.99 -20.11 17.16
C SER A 411 -1.53 -19.77 17.45
N LEU A 412 -1.15 -18.50 17.26
CA LEU A 412 0.20 -18.00 17.51
C LEU A 412 0.44 -17.63 18.97
N LEU A 413 -0.62 -17.52 19.76
CA LEU A 413 -0.55 -17.24 21.19
C LEU A 413 -0.22 -18.51 21.99
N GLU A 414 0.36 -18.31 23.17
CA GLU A 414 0.51 -19.39 24.15
C GLU A 414 -0.84 -19.99 24.52
N GLU A 415 -0.87 -21.27 24.89
CA GLU A 415 -2.11 -22.01 25.11
C GLU A 415 -3.01 -21.40 26.20
N SER A 416 -2.41 -20.85 27.26
CA SER A 416 -3.10 -20.14 28.34
C SER A 416 -3.78 -18.87 27.83
N ASP A 417 -3.03 -18.01 27.14
CA ASP A 417 -3.52 -16.74 26.58
C ASP A 417 -4.56 -16.96 25.47
N ARG A 418 -4.34 -17.96 24.61
CA ARG A 418 -5.31 -18.39 23.60
C ARG A 418 -6.64 -18.78 24.23
N THR A 419 -6.60 -19.62 25.26
CA THR A 419 -7.80 -20.09 25.98
C THR A 419 -8.52 -18.92 26.63
N TRP A 420 -7.77 -18.02 27.29
CA TRP A 420 -8.32 -16.82 27.90
C TRP A 420 -8.97 -15.89 26.86
N ALA A 421 -8.31 -15.62 25.74
CA ALA A 421 -8.81 -14.71 24.69
C ALA A 421 -10.10 -15.24 24.06
N ILE A 422 -10.14 -16.55 23.78
CA ILE A 422 -11.35 -17.25 23.33
C ILE A 422 -12.47 -17.08 24.38
N GLN A 423 -12.21 -17.36 25.66
CA GLN A 423 -13.23 -17.19 26.69
C GLN A 423 -13.73 -15.75 26.81
N TYR A 424 -12.82 -14.77 26.73
CA TYR A 424 -13.15 -13.35 26.81
C TYR A 424 -14.05 -12.89 25.65
N LEU A 425 -13.62 -13.13 24.41
CA LEU A 425 -14.37 -12.76 23.19
C LEU A 425 -15.79 -13.32 23.20
N LEU A 426 -15.95 -14.52 23.75
CA LEU A 426 -17.17 -15.30 23.64
C LEU A 426 -18.14 -15.16 24.82
N SER A 427 -17.68 -14.70 25.99
CA SER A 427 -18.52 -14.61 27.19
C SER A 427 -18.55 -13.24 27.84
N ARG A 428 -17.52 -12.40 27.61
CA ARG A 428 -17.35 -11.13 28.31
C ARG A 428 -17.35 -9.92 27.38
N PHE A 429 -16.95 -10.07 26.12
CA PHE A 429 -16.94 -8.97 25.15
C PHE A 429 -18.29 -8.23 25.04
N ALA A 430 -19.41 -8.97 25.06
CA ALA A 430 -20.74 -8.37 25.01
C ALA A 430 -20.99 -7.34 26.13
N LYS A 431 -20.32 -7.47 27.28
CA LYS A 431 -20.40 -6.53 28.42
C LYS A 431 -19.69 -5.21 28.15
N CYS A 432 -18.77 -5.15 27.19
CA CYS A 432 -18.12 -3.90 26.78
C CYS A 432 -19.07 -2.99 25.99
N GLY A 433 -20.18 -3.54 25.48
CA GLY A 433 -21.18 -2.81 24.71
C GLY A 433 -20.85 -2.64 23.23
N GLY A 434 -19.67 -3.06 22.79
CA GLY A 434 -19.26 -3.03 21.38
C GLY A 434 -19.83 -4.19 20.56
N THR A 435 -19.59 -4.13 19.25
CA THR A 435 -19.96 -5.15 18.26
C THR A 435 -18.71 -5.92 17.82
N LEU A 436 -18.80 -7.25 17.72
CA LEU A 436 -17.71 -8.14 17.31
C LEU A 436 -18.08 -8.89 16.02
N VAL A 437 -17.20 -8.79 15.03
CA VAL A 437 -17.20 -9.65 13.84
C VAL A 437 -15.94 -10.52 13.88
N ILE A 438 -16.11 -11.84 13.96
CA ILE A 438 -15.00 -12.79 13.97
C ILE A 438 -15.05 -13.69 12.73
N VAL A 439 -13.95 -13.75 11.98
CA VAL A 439 -13.84 -14.61 10.80
C VAL A 439 -13.16 -15.92 11.20
N LEU A 440 -13.89 -17.02 11.04
CA LEU A 440 -13.45 -18.35 11.47
C LEU A 440 -13.13 -19.26 10.30
N HIS A 441 -11.98 -19.92 10.40
CA HIS A 441 -11.53 -20.95 9.47
C HIS A 441 -11.67 -22.31 10.15
N GLY A 442 -12.75 -23.01 9.81
CA GLY A 442 -13.10 -24.31 10.40
C GLY A 442 -14.38 -24.87 9.78
N SER A 443 -14.65 -26.15 10.03
CA SER A 443 -15.89 -26.82 9.59
C SER A 443 -16.98 -26.80 10.65
N ASN A 444 -16.60 -26.62 11.92
CA ASN A 444 -17.51 -26.54 13.05
C ASN A 444 -16.87 -25.78 14.21
N LEU A 445 -17.68 -25.41 15.20
CA LEU A 445 -17.19 -24.69 16.37
C LEU A 445 -16.18 -25.50 17.19
N THR A 446 -16.38 -26.81 17.36
CA THR A 446 -15.48 -27.67 18.15
C THR A 446 -14.05 -27.67 17.59
N SER A 447 -13.90 -27.57 16.28
CA SER A 447 -12.60 -27.45 15.60
C SER A 447 -11.91 -26.11 15.85
N VAL A 448 -12.68 -25.08 16.21
CA VAL A 448 -12.22 -23.71 16.49
C VAL A 448 -11.81 -23.57 17.95
N VAL A 449 -12.61 -24.07 18.89
CA VAL A 449 -12.38 -23.88 20.34
C VAL A 449 -11.68 -25.04 21.04
N GLY A 450 -11.53 -26.18 20.36
CA GLY A 450 -10.83 -27.37 20.88
C GLY A 450 -11.47 -27.98 22.14
N LYS A 451 -10.65 -28.69 22.94
CA LYS A 451 -11.06 -29.25 24.25
C LYS A 451 -11.02 -28.24 25.40
N ALA A 452 -10.42 -27.06 25.17
CA ALA A 452 -10.18 -26.02 26.18
C ALA A 452 -11.47 -25.36 26.72
N THR A 453 -12.62 -25.75 26.16
CA THR A 453 -13.94 -25.24 26.52
C THR A 453 -14.91 -26.36 26.86
N ALA A 454 -14.44 -27.46 27.48
CA ALA A 454 -15.29 -28.51 28.04
C ALA A 454 -16.21 -27.93 29.13
N GLY A 455 -17.27 -27.23 28.72
CA GLY A 455 -18.15 -26.43 29.58
C GLY A 455 -18.73 -25.15 28.99
N LEU A 456 -18.32 -24.66 27.80
CA LEU A 456 -19.05 -23.57 27.12
C LEU A 456 -20.35 -24.13 26.53
N ALA A 457 -21.38 -24.15 27.38
CA ALA A 457 -22.71 -24.69 27.18
C ALA A 457 -23.52 -23.90 26.13
N ASP A 458 -24.67 -24.44 25.73
CA ASP A 458 -25.54 -23.96 24.64
C ASP A 458 -25.87 -22.45 24.62
N THR A 459 -25.71 -21.75 25.75
CA THR A 459 -25.68 -20.29 25.84
C THR A 459 -24.68 -19.62 24.87
N PHE A 460 -23.54 -20.25 24.60
CA PHE A 460 -22.57 -19.81 23.60
C PHE A 460 -23.17 -19.77 22.19
N LYS A 461 -23.82 -20.86 21.77
CA LYS A 461 -24.44 -20.99 20.44
C LYS A 461 -25.63 -20.04 20.27
N MET A 462 -26.30 -19.67 21.36
CA MET A 462 -27.46 -18.78 21.34
C MET A 462 -27.10 -17.30 21.26
N SER A 463 -25.90 -16.91 21.71
CA SER A 463 -25.47 -15.49 21.75
C SER A 463 -24.75 -15.03 20.48
N ILE A 464 -24.26 -15.96 19.66
CA ILE A 464 -23.49 -15.67 18.45
C ILE A 464 -24.31 -16.02 17.21
N THR A 465 -24.34 -15.07 16.27
CA THR A 465 -24.92 -15.33 14.94
C THR A 465 -23.85 -15.89 14.02
N PHE A 466 -23.96 -17.17 13.66
CA PHE A 466 -23.05 -17.83 12.72
C PHE A 466 -23.51 -17.62 11.29
N ILE A 467 -22.67 -17.05 10.44
CA ILE A 467 -22.93 -16.81 9.02
C ILE A 467 -22.00 -17.68 8.18
N GLY A 468 -22.56 -18.60 7.42
CA GLY A 468 -21.85 -19.43 6.45
C GLY A 468 -21.73 -18.74 5.09
N CYS A 469 -20.64 -19.04 4.39
CA CYS A 469 -20.41 -18.68 3.01
C CYS A 469 -19.73 -19.84 2.25
N VAL A 470 -19.92 -19.90 0.93
CA VAL A 470 -19.45 -21.01 0.10
C VAL A 470 -18.63 -20.50 -1.07
N ALA A 471 -17.57 -21.23 -1.41
CA ALA A 471 -16.80 -20.99 -2.62
C ALA A 471 -17.35 -21.85 -3.78
N VAL A 472 -17.43 -21.26 -4.97
CA VAL A 472 -17.78 -21.93 -6.22
C VAL A 472 -16.51 -22.13 -7.04
N SER A 473 -16.35 -23.31 -7.63
CA SER A 473 -15.23 -23.58 -8.54
C SER A 473 -15.56 -23.06 -9.94
N VAL A 474 -14.86 -22.02 -10.38
CA VAL A 474 -14.96 -21.48 -11.74
C VAL A 474 -13.75 -21.90 -12.59
N PRO A 475 -13.92 -22.17 -13.89
CA PRO A 475 -12.79 -22.44 -14.77
C PRO A 475 -11.89 -21.22 -14.91
N VAL A 476 -10.57 -21.43 -14.89
CA VAL A 476 -9.57 -20.36 -15.09
C VAL A 476 -9.59 -19.94 -16.57
N PRO A 477 -9.78 -18.65 -16.90
CA PRO A 477 -9.80 -18.18 -18.28
C PRO A 477 -8.51 -18.59 -19.03
N GLY A 478 -8.66 -19.23 -20.18
CA GLY A 478 -7.52 -19.71 -20.99
C GLY A 478 -6.92 -21.05 -20.57
N SER A 479 -7.43 -21.70 -19.52
CA SER A 479 -7.02 -23.04 -19.12
C SER A 479 -8.22 -24.00 -19.12
N GLY A 480 -8.28 -24.89 -20.11
CA GLY A 480 -9.36 -25.89 -20.23
C GLY A 480 -9.40 -26.94 -19.11
N LEU A 481 -8.40 -26.98 -18.23
CA LEU A 481 -8.24 -28.00 -17.19
C LEU A 481 -8.16 -27.45 -15.76
N ARG A 482 -7.88 -26.15 -15.57
CA ARG A 482 -7.70 -25.57 -14.23
C ARG A 482 -9.01 -24.92 -13.78
N LYS A 483 -9.48 -25.30 -12.59
CA LYS A 483 -10.55 -24.62 -11.86
C LYS A 483 -9.95 -23.85 -10.69
N MET A 484 -10.51 -22.69 -10.38
CA MET A 484 -10.19 -21.90 -9.21
C MET A 484 -11.44 -21.70 -8.37
N ASN A 485 -11.29 -21.75 -7.05
CA ASN A 485 -12.38 -21.43 -6.13
C ASN A 485 -12.48 -19.90 -5.97
N VAL A 486 -13.68 -19.36 -6.19
CA VAL A 486 -14.06 -17.97 -6.00
C VAL A 486 -15.27 -17.89 -5.07
N ALA A 487 -15.50 -16.74 -4.44
CA ALA A 487 -16.66 -16.56 -3.57
C ALA A 487 -17.96 -16.69 -4.38
N SER A 488 -18.94 -17.44 -3.87
CA SER A 488 -20.28 -17.48 -4.49
C SER A 488 -21.00 -16.12 -4.37
N GLY A 489 -20.69 -15.38 -3.30
CA GLY A 489 -21.43 -14.19 -2.90
C GLY A 489 -22.75 -14.50 -2.19
N GLU A 490 -23.04 -15.78 -1.92
CA GLU A 490 -24.22 -16.25 -1.18
C GLU A 490 -23.88 -16.46 0.30
N TYR A 491 -24.80 -16.03 1.17
CA TYR A 491 -24.64 -16.11 2.61
C TYR A 491 -25.89 -16.70 3.27
N PHE A 492 -25.68 -17.39 4.38
CA PHE A 492 -26.76 -18.00 5.16
C PHE A 492 -26.39 -18.08 6.63
N LYS A 493 -27.39 -18.15 7.51
CA LYS A 493 -27.18 -18.51 8.92
C LYS A 493 -26.79 -19.98 9.00
N ALA A 494 -25.63 -20.24 9.56
CA ALA A 494 -25.04 -21.56 9.65
C ALA A 494 -25.27 -22.20 11.03
N SER A 495 -25.25 -23.53 11.06
CA SER A 495 -25.28 -24.26 12.33
C SER A 495 -23.89 -24.22 12.99
N PRO A 496 -23.79 -24.02 14.31
CA PRO A 496 -22.52 -24.14 15.02
C PRO A 496 -21.93 -25.57 14.98
N ALA A 497 -22.77 -26.58 14.72
CA ALA A 497 -22.36 -27.96 14.55
C ALA A 497 -21.75 -28.24 13.16
N ASN A 498 -22.15 -27.48 12.14
CA ASN A 498 -21.64 -27.58 10.78
C ASN A 498 -21.79 -26.22 10.07
N PHE A 499 -20.67 -25.54 9.84
CA PHE A 499 -20.66 -24.22 9.21
C PHE A 499 -21.00 -24.24 7.71
N GLY A 500 -20.96 -25.41 7.07
CA GLY A 500 -21.32 -25.57 5.66
C GLY A 500 -22.82 -25.75 5.42
N GLU A 501 -23.61 -25.96 6.47
CA GLU A 501 -25.05 -26.25 6.34
C GLU A 501 -25.91 -25.05 6.80
N PRO A 502 -26.82 -24.56 5.94
CA PRO A 502 -27.77 -23.53 6.32
C PRO A 502 -28.80 -24.08 7.31
N ILE A 503 -29.16 -23.28 8.31
CA ILE A 503 -30.33 -23.57 9.15
C ILE A 503 -31.61 -23.33 8.35
N ASN A 504 -32.70 -24.03 8.70
CA ASN A 504 -34.00 -23.83 8.06
C ASN A 504 -34.45 -22.36 8.16
N GLY A 505 -34.79 -21.76 7.01
CA GLY A 505 -35.16 -20.34 6.93
C GLY A 505 -33.99 -19.36 7.10
N GLY A 506 -32.76 -19.85 7.26
CA GLY A 506 -31.56 -19.06 7.49
C GLY A 506 -30.94 -18.44 6.24
N ASN A 507 -31.59 -18.49 5.07
CA ASN A 507 -31.03 -17.88 3.86
C ASN A 507 -30.97 -16.35 4.00
N LEU A 508 -29.78 -15.77 3.84
CA LEU A 508 -29.56 -14.32 3.85
C LEU A 508 -29.49 -13.74 2.45
N GLY A 509 -29.46 -14.58 1.41
CA GLY A 509 -29.40 -14.15 0.01
C GLY A 509 -27.99 -13.96 -0.52
N ALA A 510 -27.90 -13.38 -1.71
CA ALA A 510 -26.65 -13.13 -2.42
C ALA A 510 -26.36 -11.64 -2.50
N ILE A 511 -25.07 -11.27 -2.51
CA ILE A 511 -24.67 -9.90 -2.83
C ILE A 511 -25.23 -9.54 -4.21
N PRO A 512 -25.97 -8.43 -4.36
CA PRO A 512 -26.57 -8.05 -5.62
C PRO A 512 -25.50 -7.58 -6.62
N ASP A 513 -25.79 -7.72 -7.92
CA ASP A 513 -24.79 -7.48 -8.98
C ASP A 513 -24.38 -6.01 -9.10
N TRP A 514 -25.24 -5.07 -8.72
CA TRP A 514 -24.89 -3.65 -8.68
C TRP A 514 -23.82 -3.34 -7.62
N LEU A 515 -23.64 -4.21 -6.63
CA LEU A 515 -22.56 -4.11 -5.65
C LEU A 515 -21.29 -4.86 -6.08
N LYS A 516 -21.22 -5.37 -7.32
CA LYS A 516 -20.06 -6.12 -7.85
C LYS A 516 -19.35 -5.37 -8.98
N THR A 517 -19.57 -4.05 -9.10
CA THR A 517 -19.09 -3.26 -10.24
C THR A 517 -17.60 -2.92 -10.16
N GLU A 518 -17.08 -2.62 -8.98
CA GLU A 518 -15.65 -2.36 -8.77
C GLU A 518 -14.85 -3.65 -8.68
N LYS A 519 -13.57 -3.57 -9.05
CA LYS A 519 -12.66 -4.72 -9.03
C LYS A 519 -11.52 -4.49 -8.05
N ASN A 520 -11.12 -5.56 -7.38
CA ASN A 520 -9.94 -5.55 -6.55
C ASN A 520 -8.68 -5.38 -7.45
N PRO A 521 -7.78 -4.43 -7.16
CA PRO A 521 -6.63 -4.14 -8.01
C PRO A 521 -5.61 -5.29 -8.08
N GLY A 522 -5.50 -6.11 -7.02
CA GLY A 522 -4.54 -7.21 -6.96
C GLY A 522 -4.98 -8.46 -7.71
N ASN A 523 -6.28 -8.76 -7.77
CA ASN A 523 -6.77 -10.02 -8.36
C ASN A 523 -7.85 -9.87 -9.46
N GLY A 524 -8.32 -8.65 -9.71
CA GLY A 524 -9.31 -8.33 -10.75
C GLY A 524 -10.72 -8.89 -10.51
N GLN A 525 -11.00 -9.51 -9.35
CA GLN A 525 -12.32 -10.01 -8.97
C GLN A 525 -13.21 -8.87 -8.47
N PRO A 526 -14.55 -9.03 -8.51
CA PRO A 526 -15.46 -8.06 -7.92
C PRO A 526 -15.14 -7.75 -6.47
N ASP A 527 -15.12 -6.47 -6.12
CA ASP A 527 -14.84 -5.94 -4.78
C ASP A 527 -16.05 -5.12 -4.28
N PRO A 528 -17.00 -5.77 -3.57
CA PRO A 528 -18.17 -5.11 -3.05
C PRO A 528 -17.90 -4.02 -2.03
N ALA A 529 -16.86 -4.18 -1.20
CA ALA A 529 -16.48 -3.17 -0.23
C ALA A 529 -16.02 -1.90 -0.95
N ARG A 530 -15.20 -2.03 -2.00
CA ARG A 530 -14.80 -0.90 -2.85
C ARG A 530 -15.98 -0.29 -3.60
N THR A 531 -16.95 -1.10 -4.03
CA THR A 531 -18.17 -0.59 -4.67
C THR A 531 -19.00 0.26 -3.69
N LEU A 532 -19.08 -0.11 -2.41
CA LEU A 532 -19.77 0.69 -1.38
C LEU A 532 -19.16 2.09 -1.21
N LEU A 533 -17.85 2.24 -1.41
CA LEU A 533 -17.18 3.55 -1.30
C LEU A 533 -17.59 4.55 -2.37
N LYS A 534 -18.23 4.11 -3.47
CA LYS A 534 -18.90 5.04 -4.40
C LYS A 534 -20.10 5.74 -3.77
N PHE A 535 -20.74 5.10 -2.79
CA PHE A 535 -21.87 5.63 -2.05
C PHE A 535 -21.44 6.33 -0.76
N PHE A 536 -20.27 5.94 -0.21
CA PHE A 536 -19.66 6.51 0.99
C PHE A 536 -18.20 6.92 0.75
N PRO A 537 -17.94 7.88 -0.14
CA PRO A 537 -16.57 8.31 -0.45
C PRO A 537 -15.85 8.90 0.78
N GLU A 538 -16.60 9.37 1.77
CA GLU A 538 -16.07 9.90 3.03
C GLU A 538 -15.45 8.81 3.91
N LEU A 539 -15.82 7.55 3.69
CA LEU A 539 -15.25 6.39 4.39
C LEU A 539 -14.17 5.69 3.57
N ALA A 540 -13.84 6.22 2.38
CA ALA A 540 -12.71 5.70 1.65
C ALA A 540 -11.47 5.94 2.52
N GLN A 541 -10.65 4.92 2.72
CA GLN A 541 -9.35 5.13 3.31
C GLN A 541 -8.68 6.17 2.42
N VAL A 542 -8.42 7.36 2.95
CA VAL A 542 -7.58 8.34 2.26
C VAL A 542 -6.27 7.60 2.09
N GLN A 543 -6.05 7.08 0.88
CA GLN A 543 -4.70 6.81 0.46
C GLN A 543 -4.09 8.19 0.44
N ASP A 544 -3.47 8.58 1.56
CA ASP A 544 -2.46 9.62 1.60
C ASP A 544 -1.32 9.15 0.69
N SER A 545 -1.61 9.21 -0.60
CA SER A 545 -0.67 9.39 -1.69
C SER A 545 -0.02 10.77 -1.60
N ASP A 546 -0.41 11.57 -0.60
CA ASP A 546 0.11 12.90 -0.27
C ASP A 546 0.62 12.97 1.20
N ALA A 547 1.10 11.86 1.77
CA ALA A 547 1.71 11.80 3.11
C ALA A 547 3.10 12.48 3.14
N LEU A 548 3.13 13.79 2.96
CA LEU A 548 4.13 14.63 3.60
C LEU A 548 3.35 15.76 4.29
N THR A 549 3.32 15.75 5.61
CA THR A 549 2.95 16.91 6.42
C THR A 549 3.76 18.12 5.94
N GLN A 550 3.29 19.35 6.20
CA GLN A 550 4.03 20.56 5.79
C GLN A 550 5.48 20.57 6.33
N ASN A 551 5.70 19.97 7.51
CA ASN A 551 7.04 19.76 8.06
C ASN A 551 7.84 18.73 7.27
N GLU A 552 7.25 17.59 6.89
CA GLU A 552 7.94 16.61 6.06
C GLU A 552 8.20 17.12 4.63
N ARG A 553 7.32 17.97 4.05
CA ARG A 553 7.61 18.66 2.77
C ARG A 553 8.75 19.65 2.93
N ALA A 554 8.80 20.38 4.04
CA ALA A 554 9.89 21.29 4.35
C ALA A 554 11.20 20.53 4.60
N GLU A 555 11.18 19.38 5.28
CA GLU A 555 12.35 18.52 5.48
C GLU A 555 12.79 17.81 4.19
N LEU A 556 11.85 17.43 3.32
CA LEU A 556 12.16 16.83 2.03
C LEU A 556 12.73 17.91 1.08
N GLN A 557 12.15 19.11 1.07
CA GLN A 557 12.71 20.25 0.37
C GLN A 557 14.06 20.65 0.97
N ASP A 558 14.25 20.66 2.28
CA ASP A 558 15.52 20.98 2.92
C ASP A 558 16.54 19.86 2.69
N ALA A 559 16.16 18.59 2.63
CA ALA A 559 17.03 17.47 2.26
C ALA A 559 17.41 17.51 0.77
N VAL A 560 16.46 17.81 -0.12
CA VAL A 560 16.71 18.03 -1.55
C VAL A 560 17.58 19.27 -1.74
N GLN A 561 17.32 20.34 -1.00
CA GLN A 561 18.08 21.60 -1.04
C GLN A 561 19.44 21.48 -0.35
N ASN A 562 19.64 20.58 0.63
CA ASN A 562 20.92 20.23 1.23
C ASN A 562 21.72 19.24 0.39
N VAL A 563 21.10 18.57 -0.59
CA VAL A 563 21.78 17.76 -1.61
C VAL A 563 22.10 18.62 -2.83
N VAL A 564 21.19 19.52 -3.24
CA VAL A 564 21.38 20.50 -4.33
C VAL A 564 22.35 21.62 -3.94
N ASN A 565 22.24 22.15 -2.72
CA ASN A 565 23.25 23.01 -2.09
C ASN A 565 24.22 22.21 -1.21
N GLY A 566 24.29 20.89 -1.42
CA GLY A 566 25.21 19.95 -0.79
C GLY A 566 26.64 20.24 -1.20
N LYS A 567 27.15 21.31 -0.59
CA LYS A 567 28.51 21.81 -0.56
C LYS A 567 29.49 20.64 -0.64
N PHE A 568 30.34 20.71 -1.66
CA PHE A 568 31.79 20.66 -1.51
C PHE A 568 32.22 19.84 -0.29
N THR A 569 32.39 18.53 -0.45
CA THR A 569 33.18 17.75 0.49
C THR A 569 34.60 18.27 0.37
N ILE A 570 34.90 19.32 1.14
CA ILE A 570 36.29 19.69 1.43
C ILE A 570 36.90 18.41 1.97
N PHE A 571 37.90 17.89 1.25
CA PHE A 571 38.67 16.75 1.68
C PHE A 571 39.36 17.12 3.00
N ASN A 572 38.66 16.88 4.11
CA ASN A 572 39.03 17.41 5.41
C ASN A 572 39.91 16.40 6.15
N VAL A 573 41.12 16.24 5.63
CA VAL A 573 42.19 15.43 6.20
C VAL A 573 43.34 16.37 6.52
N ASP A 574 44.07 16.11 7.60
CA ASP A 574 45.26 16.89 7.94
C ASP A 574 46.21 16.99 6.73
N SER A 575 46.80 18.16 6.48
CA SER A 575 47.53 18.43 5.23
C SER A 575 48.67 17.42 5.00
N SER A 576 49.27 16.90 6.07
CA SER A 576 50.34 15.89 5.97
C SER A 576 49.82 14.52 5.49
N GLU A 577 48.63 14.13 5.92
CA GLU A 577 47.98 12.86 5.56
C GLU A 577 47.29 12.97 4.19
N ALA A 578 46.73 14.14 3.87
CA ALA A 578 46.23 14.49 2.55
C ALA A 578 47.29 14.31 1.46
N VAL A 579 48.49 14.88 1.67
CA VAL A 579 49.63 14.74 0.75
C VAL A 579 50.10 13.29 0.64
N ARG A 580 50.05 12.52 1.72
CA ARG A 580 50.40 11.09 1.69
C ARG A 580 49.44 10.31 0.80
N ILE A 581 48.14 10.57 0.93
CA ILE A 581 47.08 9.90 0.13
C ILE A 581 47.21 10.28 -1.34
N ILE A 582 47.39 11.56 -1.66
CA ILE A 582 47.58 12.03 -3.05
C ILE A 582 48.80 11.35 -3.68
N LYS A 583 49.95 11.31 -3.00
CA LYS A 583 51.17 10.66 -3.52
C LYS A 583 51.01 9.14 -3.70
N ASP A 584 50.22 8.49 -2.85
CA ASP A 584 49.93 7.05 -3.02
C ASP A 584 49.05 6.80 -4.25
N LEU A 585 48.07 7.67 -4.51
CA LEU A 585 47.22 7.60 -5.69
C LEU A 585 47.97 7.93 -6.98
N GLU A 586 48.89 8.90 -6.96
CA GLU A 586 49.80 9.18 -8.09
C GLU A 586 50.71 7.98 -8.39
N LYS A 587 51.29 7.34 -7.36
CA LYS A 587 52.10 6.12 -7.53
C LYS A 587 51.32 4.95 -8.11
N ARG A 588 50.00 4.90 -7.88
CA ARG A 588 49.09 3.92 -8.48
C ARG A 588 48.68 4.27 -9.92
N GLY A 589 49.17 5.38 -10.47
CA GLY A 589 48.98 5.78 -11.86
C GLY A 589 47.70 6.57 -12.14
N ASN A 590 47.03 7.10 -11.10
CA ASN A 590 45.85 7.96 -11.29
C ASN A 590 46.28 9.36 -11.76
N SER A 591 45.57 9.93 -12.71
CA SER A 591 45.80 11.32 -13.14
C SER A 591 45.29 12.31 -12.08
N GLN A 592 45.80 13.54 -12.09
CA GLN A 592 45.31 14.63 -11.23
C GLN A 592 43.79 14.78 -11.31
N GLU A 593 43.23 14.69 -12.52
CA GLU A 593 41.79 14.81 -12.70
C GLU A 593 41.02 13.69 -11.99
N GLN A 594 41.52 12.46 -12.07
CA GLN A 594 40.94 11.31 -11.39
C GLN A 594 41.09 11.44 -9.87
N ILE A 595 42.22 11.93 -9.38
CA ILE A 595 42.45 12.12 -7.95
C ILE A 595 41.54 13.20 -7.38
N ILE A 596 41.37 14.32 -8.09
CA ILE A 596 40.45 15.40 -7.70
C ILE A 596 39.01 14.88 -7.68
N THR A 597 38.62 14.12 -8.71
CA THR A 597 37.31 13.47 -8.76
C THR A 597 37.12 12.45 -7.63
N MET A 598 38.16 11.71 -7.25
CA MET A 598 38.07 10.70 -6.19
C MET A 598 38.03 11.30 -4.78
N LEU A 599 38.76 12.38 -4.53
CA LEU A 599 38.95 12.93 -3.19
C LEU A 599 38.01 14.10 -2.88
N TRP A 600 37.70 14.94 -3.88
CA TRP A 600 36.80 16.10 -3.75
C TRP A 600 35.45 15.89 -4.45
N GLN A 601 35.27 14.78 -5.18
CA GLN A 601 34.04 14.49 -5.93
C GLN A 601 33.66 15.59 -6.93
N ALA A 602 34.64 16.40 -7.34
CA ALA A 602 34.47 17.43 -8.37
C ALA A 602 34.79 16.84 -9.75
N TYR A 603 34.01 17.19 -10.77
CA TYR A 603 34.20 16.71 -12.14
C TYR A 603 34.69 17.84 -13.05
N PRO A 604 35.46 17.55 -14.12
CA PRO A 604 35.83 18.56 -15.09
C PRO A 604 34.59 19.29 -15.62
N GLN A 605 34.68 20.62 -15.74
CA GLN A 605 33.59 21.52 -16.20
C GLN A 605 32.50 21.86 -15.18
N THR A 606 32.59 21.41 -13.93
CA THR A 606 31.71 21.91 -12.86
C THR A 606 32.33 23.13 -12.19
N PRO A 607 31.54 24.11 -11.70
CA PRO A 607 32.08 25.29 -11.01
C PRO A 607 32.86 24.96 -9.72
N GLU A 608 32.69 23.75 -9.19
CA GLU A 608 33.41 23.21 -8.04
C GLU A 608 34.83 22.74 -8.39
N TRP A 609 35.07 22.38 -9.66
CA TRP A 609 36.35 21.88 -10.15
C TRP A 609 37.49 22.86 -9.91
N ASP A 610 37.27 24.14 -10.22
CA ASP A 610 38.33 25.15 -10.14
C ASP A 610 38.83 25.33 -8.70
N LYS A 611 37.94 25.21 -7.73
CA LYS A 611 38.29 25.28 -6.30
C LYS A 611 38.98 24.02 -5.82
N ALA A 612 38.49 22.84 -6.21
CA ALA A 612 39.10 21.56 -5.83
C ALA A 612 40.50 21.41 -6.44
N ASN A 613 40.66 21.89 -7.66
CA ASN A 613 41.96 21.94 -8.34
C ASN A 613 42.93 22.91 -7.66
N GLN A 614 42.47 24.10 -7.23
CA GLN A 614 43.29 25.03 -6.46
C GLN A 614 43.74 24.46 -5.10
N GLU A 615 42.86 23.75 -4.41
CA GLU A 615 43.19 23.11 -3.11
C GLU A 615 44.16 21.94 -3.28
N TYR A 616 43.96 21.11 -4.32
CA TYR A 616 44.89 20.06 -4.72
C TYR A 616 46.30 20.61 -4.98
N GLU A 617 46.40 21.70 -5.74
CA GLU A 617 47.68 22.37 -6.02
C GLU A 617 48.31 22.98 -4.76
N LEU A 618 47.51 23.58 -3.87
CA LEU A 618 48.01 24.14 -2.61
C LEU A 618 48.58 23.08 -1.67
N LEU A 619 47.92 21.92 -1.57
CA LEU A 619 48.38 20.79 -0.76
C LEU A 619 49.72 20.23 -1.27
N LEU A 620 49.95 20.22 -2.58
CA LEU A 620 51.20 19.72 -3.17
C LEU A 620 52.35 20.76 -3.16
N ASN A 621 52.01 22.06 -3.17
CA ASN A 621 52.98 23.15 -3.23
C ASN A 621 53.41 23.69 -1.85
N ASN A 622 52.65 23.47 -0.78
CA ASN A 622 53.07 23.76 0.60
C ASN A 622 54.05 22.70 1.12
N ARG A 623 55.30 22.77 0.66
CA ARG A 623 56.45 21.99 1.19
C ARG A 623 57.13 22.66 2.37
#